data_AF-A0A0F4NJM2-F1
#
_entry.id   AF-A0A0F4NJM2-F1
#
_cell.length_a   1.000
_cell.length_b   1.000
_cell.length_c   1.000
_cell.angle_alpha   90.00
_cell.angle_beta   90.00
_cell.angle_gamma   90.00
#
_symmetry.space_group_name_H-M   'P 1'
#
loop_
_entity.id
_entity.type
_entity.pdbx_description
1 polymer ?
#
loop_
_entity_poly.entity_id
_entity_poly.type
_entity_poly.pdbx_seq_one_letter_code
_entity_poly.pdbx_strand_id
1 'polypeptide(L)'
;MSKRQLTKKQQDFRKRLLAQVHLSQKYTDFYAYYEDDYRSMLQQHFSVRSAAELDIDELIALVDFLNYRTKAPVVHATEAQVKYLRNRWAAKAKAPTENGMRKLCQKLFGFMPLRIESLSKKQVSGLINAVNRM
;
A
#
# COMPACT_ATOMS: atom_id res chain seq x y z
N MET A 1 15.11 -6.05 10.21
CA MET A 1 15.06 -4.63 9.79
C MET A 1 14.74 -3.79 11.02
N SER A 2 15.60 -2.85 11.40
CA SER A 2 15.37 -1.97 12.56
C SER A 2 14.17 -1.05 12.28
N LYS A 3 13.12 -1.10 13.09
CA LYS A 3 11.98 -0.17 13.00
C LYS A 3 12.54 1.23 13.27
N ARG A 4 12.55 2.11 12.25
CA ARG A 4 12.89 3.53 12.42
C ARG A 4 12.10 4.08 13.61
N GLN A 5 12.80 4.66 14.58
CA GLN A 5 12.16 5.23 15.76
C GLN A 5 11.32 6.44 15.32
N LEU A 6 10.01 6.38 15.55
CA LEU A 6 9.09 7.48 15.22
C LEU A 6 9.41 8.70 16.10
N THR A 7 9.42 9.88 15.49
CA THR A 7 9.45 11.14 16.24
C THR A 7 8.20 11.26 17.12
N LYS A 8 8.26 12.07 18.18
CA LYS A 8 7.11 12.30 19.06
C LYS A 8 5.84 12.71 18.29
N LYS A 9 5.98 13.64 17.33
CA LYS A 9 4.89 14.07 16.44
C LYS A 9 4.27 12.91 15.64
N GLN A 10 5.12 12.03 15.10
CA GLN A 10 4.66 10.85 14.35
C GLN A 10 3.99 9.81 15.26
N GLN A 11 4.50 9.60 16.47
CA GLN A 11 3.86 8.73 17.46
C GLN A 11 2.46 9.24 17.83
N ASP A 12 2.33 10.53 18.11
CA ASP A 12 1.05 11.14 18.47
C ASP A 12 0.07 11.13 17.29
N PHE A 13 0.56 11.34 16.07
CA PHE A 13 -0.26 11.18 14.87
C PHE A 13 -0.73 9.74 14.67
N ARG A 14 0.16 8.76 14.82
CA ARG A 14 -0.18 7.34 14.75
C ARG A 14 -1.23 6.94 15.78
N LYS A 15 -1.11 7.43 17.02
CA LYS A 15 -2.12 7.20 18.08
C LYS A 15 -3.49 7.76 17.69
N ARG A 16 -3.54 8.95 17.09
CA ARG A 16 -4.79 9.53 16.59
C ARG A 16 -5.42 8.69 15.48
N LEU A 17 -4.63 8.18 14.54
CA LEU A 17 -5.13 7.29 13.48
C LEU A 17 -5.71 5.99 14.04
N LEU A 18 -5.04 5.37 15.02
CA LEU A 18 -5.57 4.18 15.70
C LEU A 18 -6.91 4.45 16.39
N ALA A 19 -7.07 5.60 17.05
CA ALA A 19 -8.36 5.99 17.61
C ALA A 19 -9.42 6.18 16.51
N GLN A 20 -9.05 6.81 15.39
CA GLN A 20 -9.96 7.00 14.25
C GLN A 20 -10.44 5.71 13.62
N VAL A 21 -9.63 4.64 13.60
CA VAL A 21 -10.07 3.32 13.11
C VAL A 21 -11.35 2.87 13.79
N HIS A 22 -11.42 2.96 15.12
CA HIS A 22 -12.57 2.53 15.91
C HIS A 22 -13.78 3.49 15.83
N LEU A 23 -13.56 4.72 15.35
CA LEU A 23 -14.59 5.73 15.15
C LEU A 23 -15.06 5.81 13.69
N SER A 24 -14.46 5.05 12.78
CA SER A 24 -14.76 5.13 11.35
C SER A 24 -16.08 4.43 11.03
N GLN A 25 -16.82 4.96 10.05
CA GLN A 25 -18.20 4.56 9.76
C GLN A 25 -18.36 3.05 9.54
N LYS A 26 -17.57 2.45 8.64
CA LYS A 26 -17.61 1.01 8.37
C LYS A 26 -17.20 0.16 9.58
N TYR A 27 -16.37 0.72 10.46
CA TYR A 27 -16.04 0.03 11.70
C TYR A 27 -17.25 0.02 12.64
N THR A 28 -17.83 1.18 12.93
CA THR A 28 -18.98 1.30 13.84
C THR A 28 -20.22 0.58 13.33
N ASP A 29 -20.44 0.56 12.02
CA ASP A 29 -21.64 -0.03 11.42
C ASP A 29 -21.56 -1.56 11.29
N PHE A 30 -20.33 -2.10 11.16
CA PHE A 30 -20.13 -3.50 10.83
C PHE A 30 -19.02 -4.13 11.67
N TYR A 31 -17.76 -3.72 11.48
CA TYR A 31 -16.63 -4.45 12.08
C TYR A 31 -16.58 -4.45 13.62
N ALA A 32 -17.26 -3.51 14.28
CA ALA A 32 -17.43 -3.51 15.73
C ALA A 32 -18.21 -4.73 16.23
N TYR A 33 -19.08 -5.31 15.38
CA TYR A 33 -19.89 -6.49 15.69
C TYR A 33 -19.33 -7.77 15.05
N TYR A 34 -18.45 -7.64 14.05
CA TYR A 34 -17.86 -8.75 13.30
C TYR A 34 -16.32 -8.70 13.34
N GLU A 35 -15.76 -9.04 14.51
CA GLU A 35 -14.32 -8.93 14.75
C GLU A 35 -13.49 -9.86 13.85
N ASP A 36 -13.95 -11.08 13.59
CA ASP A 36 -13.23 -12.03 12.72
C ASP A 36 -13.16 -11.54 11.27
N ASP A 37 -14.20 -10.88 10.77
CA ASP A 37 -14.20 -10.25 9.45
C ASP A 37 -13.21 -9.08 9.41
N TYR A 38 -13.14 -8.30 10.48
CA TYR A 38 -12.17 -7.22 10.60
C TYR A 38 -10.73 -7.75 10.57
N ARG A 39 -10.44 -8.81 11.33
CA ARG A 39 -9.13 -9.47 11.36
C ARG A 39 -8.79 -10.10 10.02
N SER A 40 -9.76 -10.72 9.35
CA SER A 40 -9.59 -11.30 8.02
C SER A 40 -9.27 -10.23 6.98
N MET A 41 -9.94 -9.07 7.04
CA MET A 41 -9.64 -7.92 6.17
C MET A 41 -8.23 -7.39 6.41
N LEU A 42 -7.81 -7.23 7.67
CA LEU A 42 -6.44 -6.81 8.01
C LEU A 42 -5.40 -7.82 7.49
N GLN A 43 -5.66 -9.12 7.67
CA GLN A 43 -4.78 -10.18 7.21
C GLN A 43 -4.67 -10.19 5.68
N GLN A 44 -5.79 -10.03 4.97
CA GLN A 44 -5.83 -10.03 3.52
C GLN A 44 -5.07 -8.84 2.92
N HIS A 45 -5.28 -7.63 3.45
CA HIS A 45 -4.74 -6.41 2.83
C HIS A 45 -3.37 -5.99 3.37
N PHE A 46 -3.08 -6.28 4.63
CA PHE A 46 -1.86 -5.84 5.31
C PHE A 46 -1.03 -6.98 5.87
N SER A 47 -1.51 -8.22 5.83
CA SER A 47 -0.81 -9.40 6.38
C SER A 47 -0.56 -9.31 7.90
N VAL A 48 -1.41 -8.60 8.63
CA VAL A 48 -1.36 -8.46 10.09
C VAL A 48 -2.70 -8.82 10.73
N ARG A 49 -2.70 -9.07 12.04
CA ARG A 49 -3.93 -9.40 12.79
C ARG A 49 -4.47 -8.25 13.61
N SER A 50 -3.71 -7.16 13.74
CA SER A 50 -4.09 -5.97 14.48
C SER A 50 -3.68 -4.69 13.76
N ALA A 51 -4.56 -3.68 13.75
CA ALA A 51 -4.21 -2.33 13.28
C ALA A 51 -3.06 -1.72 14.08
N ALA A 52 -2.81 -2.17 15.31
CA ALA A 52 -1.67 -1.75 16.12
C ALA A 52 -0.30 -2.20 15.54
N GLU A 53 -0.28 -3.07 14.54
CA GLU A 53 0.95 -3.49 13.85
C GLU A 53 1.27 -2.60 12.64
N LEU A 54 0.28 -1.85 12.14
CA LEU A 54 0.38 -1.04 10.94
C LEU A 54 1.26 0.21 11.12
N ASP A 55 1.96 0.60 10.07
CA ASP A 55 2.64 1.90 10.01
C ASP A 55 1.66 3.05 9.75
N ILE A 56 2.17 4.29 9.67
CA ILE A 56 1.33 5.48 9.48
C ILE A 56 0.65 5.48 8.11
N ASP A 57 1.36 5.07 7.05
CA ASP A 57 0.81 5.08 5.69
C ASP A 57 -0.32 4.04 5.58
N GLU A 58 -0.10 2.86 6.17
CA GLU A 58 -1.09 1.78 6.23
C GLU A 58 -2.32 2.16 7.06
N LEU A 59 -2.13 2.85 8.19
CA LEU A 59 -3.24 3.36 9.00
C LEU A 59 -4.07 4.42 8.26
N ILE A 60 -3.43 5.30 7.49
CA ILE A 60 -4.16 6.27 6.64
C ILE A 60 -5.02 5.52 5.62
N ALA A 61 -4.44 4.55 4.90
CA ALA A 61 -5.16 3.76 3.91
C ALA A 61 -6.34 2.97 4.54
N LEU A 62 -6.15 2.43 5.75
CA LEU A 62 -7.20 1.76 6.50
C LEU A 62 -8.32 2.72 6.90
N VAL A 63 -8.01 3.89 7.46
CA VAL A 63 -9.02 4.89 7.87
C VAL A 63 -9.81 5.39 6.65
N ASP A 64 -9.16 5.64 5.51
CA ASP A 64 -9.87 6.06 4.30
C ASP A 64 -10.83 4.99 3.79
N PHE A 65 -10.43 3.72 3.80
CA PHE A 65 -11.30 2.60 3.45
C PHE A 65 -12.47 2.45 4.43
N LEU A 66 -12.22 2.54 5.74
CA LEU A 66 -13.26 2.42 6.76
C LEU A 66 -14.24 3.59 6.73
N ASN A 67 -13.89 4.71 6.12
CA ASN A 67 -14.80 5.84 5.88
C ASN A 67 -15.34 5.88 4.45
N TYR A 68 -15.29 4.76 3.72
CA TYR A 68 -15.81 4.61 2.35
C TYR A 68 -15.19 5.57 1.31
N ARG A 69 -14.04 6.18 1.60
CA ARG A 69 -13.33 7.06 0.66
C ARG A 69 -12.63 6.27 -0.43
N THR A 70 -12.24 5.03 -0.12
CA THR A 70 -11.61 4.10 -1.06
C THR A 70 -12.32 2.75 -1.03
N LYS A 71 -12.28 2.03 -2.15
CA LYS A 71 -12.88 0.68 -2.27
C LYS A 71 -12.04 -0.40 -1.57
N ALA A 72 -10.74 -0.16 -1.43
CA ALA A 72 -9.80 -1.09 -0.82
C ALA A 72 -8.71 -0.31 -0.06
N PRO A 73 -8.22 -0.83 1.08
CA PRO A 73 -7.17 -0.18 1.87
C PRO A 73 -5.79 -0.48 1.26
N VAL A 74 -5.42 0.26 0.21
CA VAL A 74 -4.15 0.06 -0.51
C VAL A 74 -3.21 1.23 -0.26
N VAL A 75 -1.98 0.95 0.15
CA VAL A 75 -0.90 1.94 0.20
C VAL A 75 -0.27 2.04 -1.19
N HIS A 76 -0.60 3.11 -1.91
CA HIS A 76 -0.02 3.39 -3.22
C HIS A 76 1.46 3.76 -3.13
N ALA A 77 2.22 3.47 -4.18
CA ALA A 77 3.61 3.88 -4.25
C ALA A 77 3.73 5.41 -4.30
N THR A 78 4.77 5.96 -3.66
CA THR A 78 5.00 7.40 -3.70
C THR A 78 5.48 7.84 -5.08
N GLU A 79 5.28 9.11 -5.44
CA GLU A 79 5.79 9.68 -6.69
C GLU A 79 7.30 9.48 -6.84
N ALA A 80 8.05 9.57 -5.75
CA ALA A 80 9.48 9.32 -5.74
C ALA A 80 9.83 7.85 -6.09
N GLN A 81 9.07 6.88 -5.59
CA GLN A 81 9.25 5.46 -5.94
C GLN A 81 8.91 5.21 -7.41
N VAL A 82 7.81 5.80 -7.90
CA VAL A 82 7.42 5.68 -9.32
C VAL A 82 8.47 6.33 -10.23
N LYS A 83 8.96 7.52 -9.88
CA LYS A 83 10.05 8.21 -10.60
C LYS A 83 11.33 7.38 -10.60
N TYR A 84 11.71 6.81 -9.47
CA TYR A 84 12.87 5.93 -9.37
C TYR A 84 12.74 4.71 -10.30
N LEU A 85 11.58 4.05 -10.28
CA LEU A 85 11.27 2.94 -11.18
C LEU A 85 11.39 3.35 -12.66
N ARG A 86 10.78 4.47 -13.05
CA ARG A 86 10.84 4.99 -14.42
C ARG A 86 12.28 5.23 -14.87
N ASN A 87 13.10 5.83 -14.02
CA ASN A 87 14.52 6.05 -14.30
C ASN A 87 15.29 4.73 -14.47
N ARG A 88 15.03 3.73 -13.62
CA ARG A 88 15.67 2.42 -13.73
C ARG A 88 15.26 1.67 -15.01
N TRP A 89 13.98 1.74 -15.36
CA TRP A 89 13.47 1.16 -16.59
C TRP A 89 14.10 1.80 -17.83
N ALA A 90 14.18 3.14 -17.86
CA ALA A 90 14.83 3.88 -18.94
C ALA A 90 16.30 3.47 -19.14
N ALA A 91 17.01 3.16 -18.06
CA ALA A 91 18.42 2.78 -18.10
C ALA A 91 18.67 1.32 -18.49
N LYS A 92 17.75 0.39 -18.18
CA LYS A 92 17.99 -1.06 -18.31
C LYS A 92 17.18 -1.76 -19.39
N ALA A 93 16.01 -1.24 -19.75
CA ALA A 93 15.15 -1.90 -20.70
C ALA A 93 15.68 -1.75 -22.13
N LYS A 94 15.71 -2.84 -22.90
CA LYS A 94 16.04 -2.81 -24.32
C LYS A 94 15.14 -1.85 -25.12
N ALA A 95 13.87 -1.73 -24.72
CA ALA A 95 12.91 -0.80 -25.29
C ALA A 95 12.07 -0.17 -24.16
N PRO A 96 12.46 1.01 -23.64
CA PRO A 96 11.90 1.59 -22.40
C PRO A 96 10.54 2.27 -22.62
N THR A 97 9.58 1.55 -23.21
CA THR A 97 8.21 2.04 -23.38
C THR A 97 7.38 1.80 -22.12
N GLU A 98 6.39 2.66 -21.87
CA GLU A 98 5.44 2.45 -20.77
C GLU A 98 4.63 1.17 -20.96
N ASN A 99 4.25 0.84 -22.19
CA ASN A 99 3.58 -0.42 -22.51
C ASN A 99 4.46 -1.65 -22.19
N GLY A 100 5.77 -1.58 -22.45
CA GLY A 100 6.72 -2.63 -22.07
C GLY A 100 6.78 -2.84 -20.55
N MET A 101 6.78 -1.76 -19.78
CA MET A 101 6.73 -1.83 -18.32
C MET A 101 5.41 -2.44 -17.83
N ARG A 102 4.29 -2.06 -18.45
CA ARG A 102 2.95 -2.63 -18.14
C ARG A 102 2.87 -4.12 -18.44
N LYS A 103 3.49 -4.58 -19.55
CA LYS A 103 3.61 -6.02 -19.86
C LYS A 103 4.45 -6.76 -18.82
N LEU A 104 5.52 -6.15 -18.31
CA LEU A 104 6.30 -6.72 -17.20
C LEU A 104 5.45 -6.84 -15.93
N CYS A 105 4.60 -5.85 -15.63
CA CYS A 105 3.63 -5.94 -14.53
C CYS A 105 2.68 -7.14 -14.71
N GLN A 106 2.15 -7.33 -15.92
CA GLN A 106 1.28 -8.46 -16.23
C GLN A 106 1.96 -9.80 -15.97
N LYS A 107 3.24 -9.92 -16.35
CA LYS A 107 4.04 -11.13 -16.08
C LYS A 107 4.27 -11.38 -14.58
N LEU A 108 4.49 -10.34 -13.80
CA LEU A 108 4.83 -10.46 -12.37
C LEU A 108 3.61 -10.60 -11.46
N PHE A 109 2.52 -9.93 -11.79
CA PHE A 109 1.36 -9.77 -10.91
C PHE A 109 0.07 -10.32 -11.50
N GLY A 110 0.08 -10.81 -12.75
CA GLY A 110 -1.10 -11.37 -13.42
C GLY A 110 -2.08 -10.34 -13.96
N PHE A 111 -1.80 -9.04 -13.85
CA PHE A 111 -2.66 -7.98 -14.40
C PHE A 111 -1.85 -6.82 -15.00
N MET A 112 -2.43 -6.14 -15.98
CA MET A 112 -1.84 -4.98 -16.63
C MET A 112 -2.45 -3.69 -16.05
N PRO A 113 -1.73 -2.94 -15.19
CA PRO A 113 -2.26 -1.70 -14.61
C PRO A 113 -2.55 -0.67 -15.71
N LEU A 114 -3.54 0.21 -15.53
CA LEU A 114 -3.77 1.32 -16.47
C LEU A 114 -2.63 2.35 -16.43
N ARG A 115 -2.20 2.67 -15.22
CA ARG A 115 -1.12 3.61 -14.89
C ARG A 115 -0.21 3.00 -13.83
N ILE A 116 1.08 3.21 -13.90
CA ILE A 116 2.05 2.64 -12.94
C ILE A 116 1.82 3.17 -11.52
N GLU A 117 1.32 4.41 -11.41
CA GLU A 117 0.94 5.08 -10.17
C GLU A 117 -0.18 4.35 -9.42
N SER A 118 -0.99 3.53 -10.11
CA SER A 118 -2.05 2.74 -9.46
C SER A 118 -1.50 1.54 -8.67
N LEU A 119 -0.23 1.18 -8.87
CA LEU A 119 0.39 0.07 -8.17
C LEU A 119 0.57 0.38 -6.68
N SER A 120 0.41 -0.65 -5.86
CA SER A 120 0.78 -0.59 -4.45
C SER A 120 2.29 -0.42 -4.27
N LYS A 121 2.70 0.10 -3.12
CA LYS A 121 4.10 0.21 -2.70
C LYS A 121 4.85 -1.12 -2.85
N LYS A 122 4.22 -2.23 -2.45
CA LYS A 122 4.79 -3.60 -2.56
C LYS A 122 5.00 -4.02 -4.02
N GLN A 123 4.03 -3.74 -4.90
CA GLN A 123 4.14 -4.04 -6.33
C GLN A 123 5.24 -3.22 -6.99
N VAL A 124 5.33 -1.92 -6.72
CA VAL A 124 6.40 -1.08 -7.26
C VAL A 124 7.77 -1.54 -6.79
N SER A 125 7.93 -1.92 -5.51
CA SER A 125 9.18 -2.52 -5.03
C SER A 125 9.53 -3.83 -5.73
N GLY A 126 8.56 -4.72 -5.94
CA GLY A 126 8.74 -5.95 -6.71
C GLY A 126 9.17 -5.69 -8.16
N LEU A 127 8.56 -4.70 -8.79
CA LEU A 127 8.87 -4.29 -10.15
C LEU A 127 10.26 -3.66 -10.26
N ILE A 128 10.65 -2.79 -9.32
CA ILE A 128 12.01 -2.24 -9.24
C ILE A 128 13.04 -3.37 -9.14
N ASN A 129 12.79 -4.37 -8.30
CA ASN A 129 13.69 -5.51 -8.14
C ASN A 129 13.80 -6.33 -9.44
N ALA A 130 12.69 -6.53 -10.14
CA ALA A 130 12.70 -7.22 -11.43
C ALA A 130 13.50 -6.43 -12.49
N VAL A 131 13.29 -5.12 -12.59
CA VAL A 131 14.04 -4.24 -13.49
C VAL A 131 15.53 -4.25 -13.16
N ASN A 132 15.90 -4.23 -11.88
CA ASN A 132 17.32 -4.27 -11.48
C ASN A 132 18.02 -5.59 -11.85
N ARG A 133 17.28 -6.68 -12.07
CA ARG A 133 17.82 -7.98 -12.47
C ARG A 133 17.86 -8.21 -13.98
N MET A 134 17.33 -7.26 -14.76
CA MET A 134 17.55 -7.19 -16.22
C MET A 134 18.97 -6.71 -16.50
#